data_AF-A0A848K7I1-F1
#
_entry.id   AF-A0A848K7I1-F1
#
_cell.length_a   1.000
_cell.length_b   1.000
_cell.length_c   1.000
_cell.angle_alpha   90.00
_cell.angle_beta   90.00
_cell.angle_gamma   90.00
#
_symmetry.space_group_name_H-M   'P 1'
#
loop_
_entity.id
_entity.type
_entity.pdbx_description
1 polymer ?
#
loop_
_entity_poly.entity_id
_entity_poly.type
_entity_poly.pdbx_seq_one_letter_code
_entity_poly.pdbx_strand_id
1 'polypeptide(L)'
;MRNSPPAHDDENETVGITEQIGPWEVEYLWPAAAEQGGPWTVTIRPATGATPTDLAGGISSTIARQLDFQQAAKEWRKQRKQTDTRSERVDTKRAQRLQKLVAVGITDEYLAWLAKTYVALVSEGERSVTARLAELVDKKPETIKIHLKEARKRELLTMVKGRAGGHLTDKSREILGERG
;
A
#
# COMPACT_ATOMS: atom_id res chain seq x y z
N MET A 1 25.04 29.07 -21.80
CA MET A 1 23.76 28.34 -21.70
C MET A 1 24.02 27.06 -20.92
N ARG A 2 23.52 26.98 -19.67
CA ARG A 2 23.62 25.78 -18.83
C ARG A 2 22.35 24.97 -19.06
N ASN A 3 22.48 23.74 -19.55
CA ASN A 3 21.36 22.81 -19.58
C ASN A 3 21.13 22.33 -18.14
N SER A 4 20.04 22.81 -17.54
CA SER A 4 19.43 22.18 -16.37
C SER A 4 18.96 20.77 -16.76
N PRO A 5 19.24 19.72 -15.96
CA PRO A 5 18.57 18.44 -16.11
C PRO A 5 17.06 18.61 -15.84
N PRO A 6 16.17 17.88 -16.53
CA PRO A 6 14.75 17.95 -16.21
C PRO A 6 14.51 17.32 -14.83
N ALA A 7 13.85 18.10 -13.97
CA ALA A 7 13.23 17.59 -12.75
C ALA A 7 12.09 16.66 -13.17
N HIS A 8 12.34 15.35 -13.10
CA HIS A 8 11.27 14.35 -13.06
C HIS A 8 10.87 14.17 -11.60
N ASP A 9 10.13 15.15 -11.08
CA ASP A 9 9.31 15.01 -9.88
C ASP A 9 7.99 14.31 -10.27
N ASP A 10 8.10 13.09 -10.78
CA ASP A 10 6.97 12.17 -10.74
C ASP A 10 7.15 11.34 -9.48
N GLU A 11 6.16 11.41 -8.60
CA GLU A 11 5.92 10.59 -7.41
C GLU A 11 5.79 9.10 -7.78
N ASN A 12 6.84 8.53 -8.38
CA ASN A 12 6.96 7.09 -8.56
C ASN A 12 7.26 6.52 -7.19
N GLU A 13 6.22 5.99 -6.57
CA GLU A 13 6.26 5.04 -5.47
C GLU A 13 7.37 4.01 -5.78
N THR A 14 8.56 4.19 -5.20
CA THR A 14 9.71 3.33 -5.44
C THR A 14 9.77 2.35 -4.28
N VAL A 15 9.69 1.05 -4.60
CA VAL A 15 9.84 0.01 -3.59
C VAL A 15 11.31 -0.39 -3.57
N GLY A 16 11.98 -0.02 -2.48
CA GLY A 16 13.41 -0.22 -2.30
C GLY A 16 13.76 -1.46 -1.49
N ILE A 17 14.88 -2.09 -1.84
CA ILE A 17 15.59 -3.02 -0.93
C ILE A 17 16.85 -2.31 -0.46
N THR A 18 17.07 -2.33 0.86
CA THR A 18 18.29 -1.82 1.47
C THR A 18 19.18 -2.97 1.92
N GLU A 19 20.47 -2.87 1.64
CA GLU A 19 21.51 -3.80 2.06
C GLU A 19 22.70 -3.03 2.67
N GLN A 20 23.40 -3.64 3.62
CA GLN A 20 24.61 -3.07 4.18
C GLN A 20 25.86 -3.80 3.65
N ILE A 21 26.79 -3.05 3.08
CA ILE A 21 28.08 -3.53 2.58
C ILE A 21 29.20 -2.79 3.31
N GLY A 22 29.69 -3.40 4.38
CA GLY A 22 30.69 -2.77 5.25
C GLY A 22 30.16 -1.46 5.85
N PRO A 23 30.87 -0.32 5.68
CA PRO A 23 30.43 0.99 6.18
C PRO A 23 29.45 1.70 5.23
N TRP A 24 28.99 1.04 4.17
CA TRP A 24 28.07 1.59 3.19
C TRP A 24 26.69 0.94 3.29
N GLU A 25 25.66 1.74 3.12
CA GLU A 25 24.28 1.33 2.91
C GLU A 25 23.95 1.50 1.44
N VAL A 26 23.37 0.47 0.85
CA VAL A 26 23.02 0.39 -0.57
C VAL A 26 21.52 0.23 -0.70
N GLU A 27 20.91 1.14 -1.44
CA GLU A 27 19.49 1.16 -1.74
C GLU A 27 19.27 0.84 -3.22
N TYR A 28 18.53 -0.23 -3.49
CA TYR A 28 18.14 -0.68 -4.82
C TYR A 28 16.68 -0.32 -5.08
N LEU A 29 16.39 0.46 -6.11
CA LEU A 29 15.03 0.90 -6.43
C LEU A 29 14.53 0.28 -7.74
N TRP A 30 13.30 -0.24 -7.68
CA TRP A 30 12.51 -0.61 -8.85
C TRP A 30 11.36 0.39 -9.01
N PRO A 31 10.91 0.64 -10.25
CA PRO A 31 9.67 1.37 -10.46
C PRO A 31 8.48 0.53 -9.94
N ALA A 32 7.43 1.19 -9.41
CA ALA A 32 6.21 0.52 -8.96
C ALA A 32 5.64 -0.47 -9.98
N ALA A 33 5.69 -0.10 -11.26
CA ALA A 33 5.14 -0.89 -12.36
C ALA A 33 6.04 -2.06 -12.83
N ALA A 34 7.28 -2.20 -12.35
CA ALA A 34 8.13 -3.30 -12.80
C ALA A 34 7.60 -4.63 -12.30
N GLU A 35 7.34 -5.58 -13.19
CA GLU A 35 7.00 -6.96 -12.82
C GLU A 35 8.24 -7.86 -12.79
N GLN A 36 9.29 -7.51 -13.56
CA GLN A 36 10.51 -8.29 -13.73
C GLN A 36 11.73 -7.36 -13.99
N GLY A 37 12.94 -7.91 -13.86
CA GLY A 37 14.19 -7.22 -14.19
C GLY A 37 15.00 -6.75 -12.97
N GLY A 38 16.12 -6.08 -13.25
CA GLY A 38 17.00 -5.48 -12.26
C GLY A 38 16.54 -4.09 -11.81
N PRO A 39 17.13 -3.55 -10.74
CA PRO A 39 16.81 -2.21 -10.25
C PRO A 39 17.22 -1.14 -11.27
N TRP A 40 16.47 -0.04 -11.32
CA TRP A 40 16.77 1.11 -12.19
C TRP A 40 17.73 2.09 -11.54
N THR A 41 17.75 2.12 -10.22
CA THR A 41 18.61 3.03 -9.45
C THR A 41 19.26 2.26 -8.33
N VAL A 42 20.57 2.49 -8.16
CA VAL A 42 21.31 2.04 -7.00
C VAL A 42 21.94 3.27 -6.36
N THR A 43 21.61 3.49 -5.10
CA THR A 43 22.15 4.60 -4.32
C THR A 43 23.03 4.04 -3.22
N ILE A 44 24.29 4.49 -3.15
CA ILE A 44 25.25 4.08 -2.12
C ILE A 44 25.46 5.29 -1.20
N ARG A 45 25.21 5.12 0.09
CA ARG A 45 25.37 6.15 1.13
C ARG A 45 26.19 5.59 2.30
N PRO A 46 26.83 6.42 3.12
CA PRO A 46 27.39 5.96 4.38
C PRO A 46 26.30 5.30 5.24
N ALA A 47 26.61 4.16 5.84
CA ALA A 47 25.72 3.50 6.77
C ALA A 47 25.53 4.34 8.04
N THR A 48 24.37 4.18 8.68
CA THR A 48 24.12 4.84 9.97
C THR A 48 25.18 4.41 11.00
N GLY A 49 25.95 5.38 11.50
CA GLY A 49 27.03 5.13 12.47
C GLY A 49 28.42 4.91 11.87
N ALA A 50 28.59 5.01 10.55
CA ALA A 50 29.92 4.95 9.92
C ALA A 50 30.80 6.14 10.35
N THR A 51 32.06 5.87 10.71
CA THR A 51 33.02 6.91 11.09
C THR A 51 33.79 7.43 9.88
N PRO A 52 34.38 8.64 9.93
CA PRO A 52 35.23 9.15 8.84
C PRO A 52 36.40 8.21 8.50
N THR A 53 36.90 7.45 9.48
CA THR A 53 37.96 6.46 9.28
C THR A 53 37.47 5.28 8.45
N ASP A 54 36.25 4.79 8.69
CA ASP A 54 35.66 3.69 7.93
C ASP A 54 35.40 4.08 6.46
N LEU A 55 35.14 5.37 6.22
CA LEU A 55 34.83 5.93 4.91
C LEU A 55 36.06 6.45 4.15
N ALA A 56 37.25 6.40 4.75
CA ALA A 56 38.46 7.03 4.21
C ALA A 56 38.84 6.53 2.80
N GLY A 57 38.48 5.29 2.45
CA GLY A 57 38.70 4.69 1.14
C GLY A 57 37.67 5.09 0.07
N GLY A 58 36.60 5.78 0.44
CA GLY A 58 35.50 6.16 -0.45
C GLY A 58 34.77 4.98 -1.08
N ILE A 59 33.91 5.28 -2.06
CA ILE A 59 33.23 4.27 -2.87
C ILE A 59 34.21 3.75 -3.90
N SER A 60 34.73 2.53 -3.68
CA SER A 60 35.74 1.90 -4.53
C SER A 60 35.14 0.83 -5.46
N SER A 61 35.95 0.36 -6.41
CA SER A 61 35.58 -0.78 -7.28
C SER A 61 35.34 -2.07 -6.49
N THR A 62 35.93 -2.21 -5.31
CA THR A 62 35.67 -3.32 -4.38
C THR A 62 34.22 -3.30 -3.90
N ILE A 63 33.70 -2.14 -3.50
CA ILE A 63 32.29 -1.98 -3.11
C ILE A 63 31.37 -2.24 -4.30
N ALA A 64 31.70 -1.68 -5.47
CA ALA A 64 30.89 -1.91 -6.67
C ALA A 64 30.79 -3.39 -7.07
N ARG A 65 31.84 -4.20 -6.83
CA ARG A 65 31.84 -5.64 -7.07
C ARG A 65 31.08 -6.46 -6.03
N GLN A 66 30.87 -5.90 -4.83
CA GLN A 66 30.11 -6.56 -3.76
C GLN A 66 28.60 -6.37 -3.91
N LEU A 67 28.16 -5.48 -4.80
CA LEU A 67 26.74 -5.30 -5.11
C LEU A 67 26.15 -6.58 -5.71
N ASP A 68 25.21 -7.21 -5.01
CA ASP A 68 24.50 -8.40 -5.50
C ASP A 68 23.11 -8.04 -6.03
N PHE A 69 23.06 -7.66 -7.31
CA PHE A 69 21.81 -7.34 -7.99
C PHE A 69 20.86 -8.54 -8.12
N GLN A 70 21.38 -9.77 -8.12
CA GLN A 70 20.54 -10.97 -8.23
C GLN A 70 19.83 -11.26 -6.91
N GLN A 71 20.56 -11.16 -5.81
CA GLN A 71 20.00 -11.31 -4.47
C GLN A 71 19.03 -10.18 -4.15
N ALA A 72 19.37 -8.92 -4.48
CA ALA A 72 18.45 -7.79 -4.34
C ALA A 72 17.15 -7.99 -5.15
N ALA A 73 17.25 -8.41 -6.41
CA ALA A 73 16.08 -8.70 -7.24
C ALA A 73 15.24 -9.89 -6.73
N LYS A 74 15.86 -10.86 -6.05
CA LYS A 74 15.18 -11.99 -5.42
C LYS A 74 14.40 -11.57 -4.18
N GLU A 75 15.00 -10.77 -3.30
CA GLU A 75 14.31 -10.24 -2.11
C GLU A 75 13.19 -9.28 -2.49
N TRP A 76 13.39 -8.39 -3.47
CA TRP A 76 12.33 -7.54 -4.00
C TRP A 76 11.15 -8.36 -4.54
N ARG A 77 11.41 -9.40 -5.36
CA ARG A 77 10.37 -10.32 -5.85
C ARG A 77 9.63 -11.03 -4.73
N LYS A 78 10.35 -11.43 -3.67
CA LYS A 78 9.76 -12.09 -2.50
C LYS A 78 8.87 -11.15 -1.71
N GLN A 79 9.29 -9.91 -1.48
CA GLN A 79 8.48 -8.89 -0.81
C GLN A 79 7.22 -8.56 -1.62
N ARG A 80 7.33 -8.34 -2.94
CA ARG A 80 6.16 -8.13 -3.81
C ARG A 80 5.18 -9.30 -3.75
N LYS A 81 5.66 -10.54 -3.96
CA LYS A 81 4.80 -11.74 -3.89
C LYS A 81 4.12 -11.89 -2.53
N GLN A 82 4.82 -11.59 -1.44
CA GLN A 82 4.23 -11.66 -0.10
C GLN A 82 3.15 -10.59 0.10
N THR A 83 3.40 -9.37 -0.37
CA THR A 83 2.43 -8.27 -0.34
C THR A 83 1.21 -8.57 -1.20
N ASP A 84 1.40 -9.04 -2.44
CA ASP A 84 0.32 -9.42 -3.36
C ASP A 84 -0.51 -10.58 -2.78
N THR A 85 0.15 -11.66 -2.33
CA THR A 85 -0.54 -12.81 -1.71
C THR A 85 -1.30 -12.41 -0.45
N ARG A 86 -0.73 -11.51 0.36
CA ARG A 86 -1.40 -11.00 1.56
C ARG A 86 -2.63 -10.16 1.19
N SER A 87 -2.50 -9.28 0.20
CA SER A 87 -3.58 -8.45 -0.33
C SER A 87 -4.73 -9.32 -0.86
N GLU A 88 -4.43 -10.29 -1.73
CA GLU A 88 -5.42 -11.25 -2.26
C GLU A 88 -6.15 -12.03 -1.16
N ARG A 89 -5.42 -12.52 -0.14
CA ARG A 89 -6.03 -13.22 0.99
C ARG A 89 -6.94 -12.31 1.82
N VAL A 90 -6.54 -11.06 2.03
CA VAL A 90 -7.34 -10.08 2.77
C VAL A 90 -8.62 -9.76 1.98
N ASP A 91 -8.49 -9.52 0.68
CA ASP A 91 -9.62 -9.21 -0.19
C ASP A 91 -10.58 -10.39 -0.34
N THR A 92 -10.07 -11.62 -0.45
CA THR A 92 -10.90 -12.83 -0.46
C THR A 92 -11.72 -12.94 0.82
N LYS A 93 -11.13 -12.69 1.98
CA LYS A 93 -11.84 -12.71 3.28
C LYS A 93 -12.87 -11.59 3.38
N ARG A 94 -12.52 -10.37 2.95
CA ARG A 94 -13.43 -9.21 2.89
C ARG A 94 -14.64 -9.53 2.01
N ALA A 95 -14.40 -10.04 0.81
CA ALA A 95 -15.44 -10.43 -0.14
C ALA A 95 -16.37 -11.49 0.44
N GLN A 96 -15.84 -12.60 0.94
CA GLN A 96 -16.63 -13.68 1.55
C GLN A 96 -17.50 -13.16 2.71
N ARG A 97 -16.96 -12.31 3.58
CA ARG A 97 -17.72 -11.74 4.69
C ARG A 97 -18.82 -10.81 4.21
N LEU A 98 -18.52 -9.89 3.30
CA LEU A 98 -19.47 -8.93 2.76
C LEU A 98 -20.60 -9.61 1.98
N GLN A 99 -20.27 -10.60 1.14
CA GLN A 99 -21.25 -11.38 0.38
C GLN A 99 -22.18 -12.19 1.30
N LYS A 100 -21.62 -12.80 2.35
CA LYS A 100 -22.44 -13.50 3.36
C LYS A 100 -23.39 -12.56 4.08
N LEU A 101 -22.91 -11.38 4.49
CA LEU A 101 -23.73 -10.40 5.23
C LEU A 101 -24.79 -9.76 4.35
N VAL A 102 -24.46 -9.38 3.11
CA VAL A 102 -25.41 -8.75 2.20
C VAL A 102 -26.53 -9.71 1.78
N ALA A 103 -26.27 -11.02 1.77
CA ALA A 103 -27.27 -12.05 1.50
C ALA A 103 -28.37 -12.11 2.58
N VAL A 104 -28.05 -11.71 3.82
CA VAL A 104 -29.03 -11.58 4.92
C VAL A 104 -29.88 -10.31 4.74
N GLY A 105 -29.30 -9.27 4.15
CA GLY A 105 -29.95 -8.01 3.84
C GLY A 105 -29.07 -6.80 4.15
N ILE A 106 -29.64 -5.59 4.03
CA ILE A 106 -28.93 -4.33 4.32
C ILE A 106 -29.01 -4.02 5.82
N THR A 107 -28.31 -4.85 6.60
CA THR A 107 -28.24 -4.77 8.06
C THR A 107 -27.18 -3.78 8.52
N ASP A 108 -27.24 -3.34 9.78
CA ASP A 108 -26.22 -2.47 10.37
C ASP A 108 -24.84 -3.18 10.42
N GLU A 109 -24.82 -4.50 10.63
CA GLU A 109 -23.59 -5.30 10.57
C GLU A 109 -22.97 -5.30 9.17
N TYR A 110 -23.78 -5.50 8.13
CA TYR A 110 -23.31 -5.40 6.75
C TYR A 110 -22.75 -4.00 6.46
N LEU A 111 -23.48 -2.95 6.83
CA LEU A 111 -23.09 -1.57 6.57
C LEU A 111 -21.83 -1.17 7.35
N ALA A 112 -21.63 -1.68 8.56
CA ALA A 112 -20.41 -1.48 9.34
C ALA A 112 -19.20 -2.15 8.68
N TRP A 113 -19.34 -3.40 8.22
CA TRP A 113 -18.29 -4.10 7.46
C TRP A 113 -17.98 -3.42 6.11
N LEU A 114 -19.01 -2.92 5.43
CA LEU A 114 -18.85 -2.16 4.19
C LEU A 114 -18.10 -0.85 4.44
N ALA A 115 -18.47 -0.10 5.48
CA ALA A 115 -17.79 1.13 5.89
C ALA A 115 -16.33 0.86 6.28
N LYS A 116 -16.05 -0.24 7.00
CA LYS A 116 -14.68 -0.63 7.38
C LYS A 116 -13.82 -0.88 6.14
N THR A 117 -14.36 -1.63 5.19
CA THR A 117 -13.66 -1.95 3.94
C THR A 117 -13.46 -0.70 3.10
N TYR A 118 -14.45 0.21 3.06
CA TYR A 118 -14.32 1.52 2.41
C TYR A 118 -13.16 2.34 2.98
N VAL A 119 -13.09 2.47 4.31
CA VAL A 119 -12.02 3.25 4.97
C VAL A 119 -10.65 2.63 4.68
N ALA A 120 -10.54 1.29 4.75
CA ALA A 120 -9.29 0.60 4.44
C ALA A 120 -8.82 0.86 3.01
N LEU A 121 -9.69 0.72 2.01
CA LEU A 121 -9.37 0.98 0.60
C LEU A 121 -8.97 2.44 0.36
N VAL A 122 -9.65 3.40 1.02
CA VAL A 122 -9.26 4.82 0.94
C VAL A 122 -7.85 5.04 1.54
N SER A 123 -7.55 4.41 2.68
CA SER A 123 -6.23 4.49 3.31
C SER A 123 -5.14 3.79 2.50
N GLU A 124 -5.50 2.74 1.74
CA GLU A 124 -4.62 2.01 0.81
C GLU A 124 -4.40 2.79 -0.51
N GLY A 125 -5.02 3.96 -0.69
CA GLY A 125 -4.84 4.79 -1.90
C GLY A 125 -5.58 4.28 -3.14
N GLU A 126 -6.57 3.40 -2.97
CA GLU A 126 -7.34 2.81 -4.07
C GLU A 126 -7.98 3.91 -4.94
N ARG A 127 -7.66 3.90 -6.24
CA ARG A 127 -8.08 4.92 -7.21
C ARG A 127 -9.59 4.90 -7.41
N SER A 128 -10.22 3.72 -7.36
CA SER A 128 -11.65 3.55 -7.60
C SER A 128 -12.32 2.73 -6.49
N VAL A 129 -12.31 3.27 -5.27
CA VAL A 129 -12.85 2.61 -4.05
C VAL A 129 -14.25 2.05 -4.25
N THR A 130 -15.13 2.78 -4.96
CA THR A 130 -16.51 2.32 -5.18
C THR A 130 -16.57 1.13 -6.14
N ALA A 131 -15.75 1.12 -7.20
CA ALA A 131 -15.68 -0.01 -8.12
C ALA A 131 -15.09 -1.24 -7.42
N ARG A 132 -14.03 -1.06 -6.63
CA ARG A 132 -13.42 -2.16 -5.87
C ARG A 132 -14.38 -2.76 -4.85
N LEU A 133 -15.13 -1.94 -4.12
CA LEU A 133 -16.19 -2.43 -3.22
C LEU A 133 -17.30 -3.17 -3.97
N ALA A 134 -17.65 -2.72 -5.17
CA ALA A 134 -18.66 -3.36 -6.01
C ALA A 134 -18.25 -4.78 -6.39
N GLU A 135 -16.98 -4.98 -6.75
CA GLU A 135 -16.40 -6.30 -7.00
C GLU A 135 -16.41 -7.19 -5.74
N LEU A 136 -15.97 -6.66 -4.58
CA LEU A 136 -15.91 -7.44 -3.34
C LEU A 136 -17.30 -7.91 -2.88
N VAL A 137 -18.33 -7.09 -3.06
CA VAL A 137 -19.71 -7.37 -2.62
C VAL A 137 -20.51 -8.12 -3.71
N ASP A 138 -19.98 -8.22 -4.94
CA ASP A 138 -20.70 -8.70 -6.13
C ASP A 138 -22.00 -7.92 -6.39
N LYS A 139 -21.87 -6.59 -6.49
CA LYS A 139 -22.98 -5.65 -6.76
C LYS A 139 -22.56 -4.59 -7.77
N LYS A 140 -23.53 -3.82 -8.25
CA LYS A 140 -23.25 -2.66 -9.11
C LYS A 140 -22.67 -1.50 -8.29
N PRO A 141 -21.74 -0.69 -8.85
CA PRO A 141 -21.21 0.50 -8.18
C PRO A 141 -22.29 1.46 -7.65
N GLU A 142 -23.39 1.64 -8.40
CA GLU A 142 -24.54 2.46 -8.01
C GLU A 142 -25.19 1.94 -6.72
N THR A 143 -25.33 0.63 -6.59
CA THR A 143 -25.85 -0.04 -5.39
C THR A 143 -24.93 0.21 -4.20
N ILE A 144 -23.62 0.12 -4.39
CA ILE A 144 -22.64 0.42 -3.33
C ILE A 144 -22.72 1.88 -2.88
N LYS A 145 -22.89 2.83 -3.80
CA LYS A 145 -23.10 4.24 -3.44
C LYS A 145 -24.33 4.43 -2.56
N ILE A 146 -25.43 3.72 -2.88
CA ILE A 146 -26.66 3.74 -2.06
C ILE A 146 -26.38 3.14 -0.68
N HIS A 147 -25.70 2.01 -0.58
CA HIS A 147 -25.36 1.38 0.70
C HIS A 147 -24.44 2.26 1.55
N LEU A 148 -23.43 2.91 0.96
CA LEU A 148 -22.57 3.85 1.67
C LEU A 148 -23.33 5.10 2.14
N LYS A 149 -24.30 5.58 1.36
CA LYS A 149 -25.21 6.65 1.79
C LYS A 149 -26.04 6.22 2.99
N GLU A 150 -26.54 4.98 2.98
CA GLU A 150 -27.28 4.42 4.11
C GLU A 150 -26.39 4.24 5.34
N ALA A 151 -25.15 3.76 5.19
CA ALA A 151 -24.17 3.68 6.27
C ALA A 151 -23.91 5.04 6.94
N ARG A 152 -23.84 6.12 6.14
CA ARG A 152 -23.73 7.50 6.66
C ARG A 152 -24.99 7.94 7.39
N LYS A 153 -26.16 7.66 6.82
CA LYS A 153 -27.46 7.98 7.42
C LYS A 153 -27.67 7.28 8.76
N ARG A 154 -27.15 6.05 8.91
CA ARG A 154 -27.21 5.26 10.15
C ARG A 154 -26.05 5.53 11.12
N GLU A 155 -25.25 6.56 10.82
CA GLU A 155 -24.12 6.99 11.65
C GLU A 155 -23.06 5.89 11.85
N LEU A 156 -22.83 5.05 10.83
CA LEU A 156 -21.79 4.01 10.82
C LEU A 156 -20.50 4.48 10.11
N LEU A 157 -20.61 5.56 9.32
CA LEU A 157 -19.52 6.15 8.56
C LEU A 157 -19.67 7.67 8.58
N THR A 158 -18.61 8.39 8.95
CA THR A 158 -18.62 9.86 8.86
C THR A 158 -18.43 10.35 7.43
N MET A 159 -18.77 11.60 7.16
CA MET A 159 -18.60 12.24 5.86
C MET A 159 -17.47 13.26 5.92
N VAL A 160 -16.60 13.28 4.91
CA VAL A 160 -15.67 14.38 4.67
C VAL A 160 -16.18 15.20 3.51
N LYS A 161 -16.40 16.50 3.72
CA LYS A 161 -16.93 17.39 2.67
C LYS A 161 -15.88 17.56 1.58
N GLY A 162 -16.24 17.28 0.33
CA GLY A 162 -15.42 17.56 -0.86
C GLY A 162 -14.42 16.48 -1.27
N ARG A 163 -14.34 15.32 -0.61
CA ARG A 163 -13.46 14.21 -1.01
C ARG A 163 -13.99 12.84 -0.56
N ALA A 164 -13.51 11.78 -1.21
CA ALA A 164 -13.62 10.42 -0.67
C ALA A 164 -12.87 10.35 0.67
N GLY A 165 -13.49 9.73 1.67
CA GLY A 165 -13.01 9.70 3.04
C GLY A 165 -14.13 9.56 4.05
N GLY A 166 -13.74 9.55 5.32
CA GLY A 166 -14.61 9.28 6.46
C GLY A 166 -13.90 8.35 7.43
N HIS A 167 -14.46 8.25 8.62
CA HIS A 167 -13.98 7.38 9.69
C HIS A 167 -15.13 6.53 10.18
N LEU A 168 -14.81 5.35 10.69
CA LEU A 168 -15.76 4.55 11.45
C LEU A 168 -16.13 5.29 12.72
N THR A 169 -17.43 5.37 12.98
CA THR A 169 -17.96 5.89 14.23
C THR A 169 -17.80 4.86 15.36
N ASP A 170 -17.98 5.29 16.59
CA ASP A 170 -17.99 4.38 17.75
C ASP A 170 -19.06 3.29 17.64
N LYS A 171 -20.25 3.66 17.14
CA LYS A 171 -21.34 2.71 16.85
C LYS A 171 -20.89 1.61 15.89
N SER A 172 -20.16 1.99 14.83
CA SER A 172 -19.62 1.03 13.86
C SER A 172 -18.58 0.11 14.49
N ARG A 173 -17.67 0.65 15.32
CA ARG A 173 -16.64 -0.13 16.03
C ARG A 173 -17.25 -1.10 17.04
N GLU A 174 -18.33 -0.72 17.71
CA GLU A 174 -19.07 -1.59 18.63
C GLU A 174 -19.68 -2.79 17.89
N ILE A 175 -20.37 -2.54 16.78
CA ILE A 175 -20.93 -3.60 15.92
C ILE A 175 -19.84 -4.55 15.40
N LEU A 176 -18.66 -4.02 15.10
CA LEU A 176 -17.51 -4.79 14.62
C LEU A 176 -16.78 -5.56 15.73
N GLY A 177 -17.11 -5.33 17.01
CA GLY A 177 -16.40 -5.91 18.15
C GLY A 177 -14.98 -5.37 18.32
N GLU A 178 -14.72 -4.13 17.86
CA GLU A 178 -13.40 -3.47 17.90
C GLU A 178 -13.24 -2.50 19.08
N ARG A 179 -14.25 -2.39 19.94
CA ARG A 179 -14.09 -1.85 21.29
C ARG A 179 -13.55 -2.97 22.18
N GLY A 180 -12.30 -2.81 22.61
CA GLY A 180 -11.78 -3.48 23.81
C GLY A 180 -12.43 -2.91 25.06
#